data_AF-A0A7S2TVE5-F1
#
_entry.id   AF-A0A7S2TVE5-F1
#
_cell.length_a   1.000
_cell.length_b   1.000
_cell.length_c   1.000
_cell.angle_alpha   90.00
_cell.angle_beta   90.00
_cell.angle_gamma   90.00
#
_symmetry.space_group_name_H-M   'P 1'
#
loop_
_entity.id
_entity.type
_entity.pdbx_description
1 polymer ?
#
loop_
_entity_poly.entity_id
_entity_poly.type
_entity_poly.pdbx_seq_one_letter_code
_entity_poly.pdbx_strand_id
1 'polypeptide(L)'
;MSARLFQCDGTAFNVPPPSAPIRHIRINSVTPQKNSKKRKHRKMTDDTSSSSAASVIRSEPQDEKGAEGMYERVLVDAECTHDGSIKHMLKYKDKDWKDFETKVLVPERLQSLSKLQYNLLKNGFRLLKSGGVLVYSTCSFCKAQNEEIVSQLLKDFSRARLLSPPPLLHPSPSNDSQGSADHKYRPKMGLIENTLRFDPITSHTSGLFIARITKDPNGN
;
A
#
# COMPACT_ATOMS: atom_id res chain seq x y z
N MET A 1 -6.54 4.35 18.60
CA MET A 1 -5.33 4.15 17.75
C MET A 1 -5.01 5.46 17.07
N SER A 2 -3.78 5.95 17.21
CA SER A 2 -3.29 7.12 16.45
C SER A 2 -2.73 6.60 15.13
N ALA A 3 -3.31 7.00 14.00
CA ALA A 3 -2.81 6.66 12.67
C ALA A 3 -2.07 7.87 12.10
N ARG A 4 -0.89 7.65 11.50
CA ARG A 4 -0.11 8.69 10.84
C ARG A 4 0.14 8.25 9.41
N LEU A 5 -0.18 9.12 8.46
CA LEU A 5 0.01 8.89 7.03
C LEU A 5 1.32 9.50 6.58
N PHE A 6 2.13 8.75 5.85
CA PHE A 6 3.36 9.23 5.27
C PHE A 6 3.36 8.96 3.78
N GLN A 7 3.70 9.99 3.00
CA GLN A 7 4.08 9.83 1.61
C GLN A 7 5.60 9.88 1.57
N CYS A 8 6.25 8.79 1.20
CA CYS A 8 7.70 8.71 1.05
C CYS A 8 8.04 8.13 -0.31
N ASP A 9 9.17 8.55 -0.84
CA ASP A 9 9.76 8.15 -2.12
C ASP A 9 10.71 6.94 -1.96
N GLY A 10 10.57 6.20 -0.85
CA GLY A 10 11.47 5.11 -0.48
C GLY A 10 12.74 5.56 0.26
N THR A 11 12.93 6.85 0.54
CA THR A 11 14.01 7.30 1.44
C THR A 11 13.69 7.03 2.92
N ALA A 12 14.73 7.07 3.77
CA ALA A 12 14.60 6.78 5.20
C ALA A 12 13.66 7.77 5.88
N PHE A 13 12.72 7.24 6.66
CA PHE A 13 11.70 8.00 7.36
C PHE A 13 11.92 7.92 8.88
N ASN A 14 11.97 9.07 9.58
CA ASN A 14 12.32 9.15 11.01
C ASN A 14 11.41 10.14 11.77
N VAL A 15 10.09 9.95 11.72
CA VAL A 15 9.14 10.74 12.55
C VAL A 15 8.65 9.90 13.72
N PRO A 16 8.72 10.40 14.97
CA PRO A 16 8.20 9.70 16.12
C PRO A 16 6.68 9.57 16.12
N PRO A 17 6.15 8.54 16.81
CA PRO A 17 4.71 8.43 17.02
C PRO A 17 4.22 9.66 17.80
N PRO A 18 2.99 10.15 17.55
CA PRO A 18 2.44 11.28 18.29
C PRO A 18 2.49 11.06 19.80
N SER A 19 3.01 12.03 20.54
CA SER A 19 3.14 11.98 22.01
C SER A 19 1.79 11.98 22.75
N ALA A 20 0.70 12.30 22.06
CA ALA A 20 -0.66 12.30 22.59
C ALA A 20 -1.63 11.57 21.62
N PRO A 21 -2.65 10.87 22.15
CA PRO A 21 -3.71 10.31 21.32
C PRO A 21 -4.46 11.44 20.61
N ILE A 22 -4.55 11.36 19.28
CA ILE A 22 -5.31 12.32 18.46
C ILE A 22 -6.80 12.19 18.84
N ARG A 23 -7.28 13.09 19.71
CA ARG A 23 -8.71 13.26 19.97
C ARG A 23 -9.27 14.13 18.85
N HIS A 24 -10.03 13.50 17.95
CA HIS A 24 -10.72 14.08 16.78
C HIS A 24 -9.83 14.56 15.62
N ILE A 25 -9.95 13.87 14.49
CA ILE A 25 -9.72 14.49 13.17
C ILE A 25 -10.92 15.40 12.92
N ARG A 26 -10.84 16.69 13.28
CA ARG A 26 -11.81 17.69 12.82
C ARG A 26 -11.49 18.01 11.37
N ILE A 27 -12.24 17.42 10.45
CA ILE A 27 -12.31 17.87 9.06
C ILE A 27 -13.06 19.21 9.10
N ASN A 28 -12.34 20.33 9.17
CA ASN A 28 -12.96 21.63 8.95
C ASN A 28 -13.42 21.67 7.49
N SER A 29 -14.74 21.60 7.28
CA SER A 29 -15.37 21.88 6.00
C SER A 29 -15.07 23.32 5.63
N VAL A 30 -14.13 23.54 4.70
CA VAL A 30 -13.93 24.85 4.09
C VAL A 30 -15.14 25.12 3.19
N THR A 31 -16.04 25.99 3.65
CA THR A 31 -17.09 26.56 2.81
C THR A 31 -16.46 27.43 1.72
N PRO A 32 -16.85 27.30 0.44
CA PRO A 32 -16.26 28.08 -0.63
C PRO A 32 -16.75 29.53 -0.57
N GLN A 33 -15.86 30.46 -0.23
CA GLN A 33 -16.09 31.88 -0.45
C GLN A 33 -15.99 32.18 -1.95
N LYS A 34 -17.13 32.54 -2.55
CA LYS A 34 -17.22 33.14 -3.89
C LYS A 34 -16.49 34.48 -3.86
N ASN A 35 -15.36 34.59 -4.55
CA ASN A 35 -14.87 35.87 -5.03
C ASN A 35 -14.61 35.82 -6.53
N SER A 36 -15.43 36.57 -7.23
CA SER A 36 -15.40 36.85 -8.66
C SER A 36 -14.17 37.71 -9.00
N LYS A 37 -13.39 37.32 -10.01
CA LYS A 37 -12.71 38.21 -10.97
C LYS A 37 -12.03 37.41 -12.11
N LYS A 38 -11.96 38.06 -13.27
CA LYS A 38 -11.77 37.55 -14.64
C LYS A 38 -10.34 37.10 -15.01
N ARG A 39 -10.28 36.06 -15.87
CA ARG A 39 -9.36 35.76 -17.00
C ARG A 39 -7.84 35.61 -16.75
N LYS A 40 -7.29 34.43 -17.11
CA LYS A 40 -6.42 34.20 -18.30
C LYS A 40 -6.02 32.72 -18.41
N HIS A 41 -5.94 32.21 -19.64
CA HIS A 41 -5.42 30.89 -20.00
C HIS A 41 -4.08 30.59 -19.30
N ARG A 42 -4.02 29.52 -18.50
CA ARG A 42 -2.76 28.88 -18.07
C ARG A 42 -2.91 27.37 -18.19
N LYS A 43 -1.88 26.77 -18.77
CA LYS A 43 -1.67 25.35 -19.11
C LYS A 43 -2.03 24.44 -17.92
N MET A 44 -2.87 23.44 -18.15
CA MET A 44 -3.21 22.41 -17.14
C MET A 44 -1.95 21.61 -16.82
N THR A 45 -1.36 21.88 -15.65
CA THR A 45 -0.50 20.93 -14.94
C THR A 45 -1.38 20.11 -14.01
N ASP A 46 -1.11 18.81 -13.97
CA ASP A 46 -1.84 17.79 -13.22
C ASP A 46 -1.65 17.98 -11.70
N ASP A 47 -2.36 18.95 -11.12
CA ASP A 47 -2.45 19.10 -9.68
C ASP A 47 -3.51 18.12 -9.16
N THR A 48 -3.07 16.89 -8.89
CA THR A 48 -3.83 15.94 -8.10
C THR A 48 -4.06 16.56 -6.72
N SER A 49 -5.26 17.09 -6.50
CA SER A 49 -5.65 17.76 -5.27
C SER A 49 -5.61 16.77 -4.10
N SER A 50 -4.46 16.68 -3.46
CA SER A 50 -4.29 15.91 -2.24
C SER A 50 -5.22 16.49 -1.18
N SER A 51 -6.11 15.65 -0.66
CA SER A 51 -6.95 15.95 0.50
C SER A 51 -6.16 16.71 1.56
N SER A 52 -6.71 17.80 2.13
CA SER A 52 -6.01 18.73 3.03
C SER A 52 -5.32 18.09 4.23
N ALA A 53 -5.73 16.88 4.64
CA ALA A 53 -5.02 16.05 5.62
C ALA A 53 -3.59 15.68 5.16
N ALA A 54 -3.40 15.36 3.88
CA ALA A 54 -2.09 15.03 3.32
C ALA A 54 -1.14 16.24 3.30
N SER A 55 -1.64 17.46 3.05
CA SER A 55 -0.78 18.66 3.03
C SER A 55 -0.32 19.12 4.41
N VAL A 56 -1.14 18.97 5.45
CA VAL A 56 -0.77 19.36 6.83
C VAL A 56 0.24 18.38 7.46
N ILE A 57 0.26 17.12 7.01
CA ILE A 57 1.14 16.07 7.56
C ILE A 57 2.52 16.04 6.86
N ARG A 58 2.66 16.68 5.69
CA ARG A 58 3.89 16.67 4.86
C ARG A 58 5.05 17.55 5.37
N SER A 59 4.79 18.46 6.29
CA SER A 59 5.75 19.51 6.69
C SER A 59 6.48 19.25 8.02
N GLU A 60 6.38 18.05 8.58
CA GLU A 60 7.09 17.70 9.82
C GLU A 60 8.58 17.45 9.56
N PRO A 61 9.50 18.10 10.31
CA PRO A 61 10.93 17.91 10.16
C PRO A 61 11.32 16.43 10.30
N GLN A 62 12.13 15.93 9.38
CA GLN A 62 12.74 14.60 9.48
C GLN A 62 14.03 14.73 10.28
N ASP A 63 14.12 14.06 11.43
CA ASP A 63 15.37 14.02 12.21
C ASP A 63 16.30 12.94 11.63
N GLU A 64 17.53 13.29 11.29
CA GLU A 64 18.46 12.41 10.54
C GLU A 64 18.98 11.23 11.38
N LYS A 65 18.72 11.22 12.70
CA LYS A 65 19.16 10.15 13.60
C LYS A 65 18.22 8.93 13.58
N GLY A 66 18.59 7.94 12.76
CA GLY A 66 18.40 6.49 12.91
C GLY A 66 17.27 5.96 13.81
N ALA A 67 16.02 6.38 13.60
CA ALA A 67 14.93 5.96 14.46
C ALA A 67 14.43 4.55 14.08
N GLU A 68 14.64 3.56 14.94
CA GLU A 68 14.15 2.19 14.76
C GLU A 68 13.06 1.85 15.79
N GLY A 69 12.16 0.93 15.45
CA GLY A 69 11.21 0.40 16.45
C GLY A 69 10.29 1.45 17.06
N MET A 70 9.74 2.33 16.25
CA MET A 70 8.87 3.42 16.69
C MET A 70 7.39 3.03 16.76
N TYR A 71 6.95 2.10 15.91
CA TYR A 71 5.52 1.82 15.69
C TYR A 71 5.17 0.37 16.01
N GLU A 72 4.04 0.15 16.69
CA GLU A 72 3.51 -1.20 16.92
C GLU A 72 2.86 -1.79 15.67
N ARG A 73 2.37 -0.93 14.77
CA ARG A 73 1.68 -1.28 13.54
C ARG A 73 2.13 -0.35 12.42
N VAL A 74 2.42 -0.92 11.26
CA VAL A 74 2.83 -0.18 10.05
C VAL A 74 2.01 -0.67 8.87
N LEU A 75 1.53 0.24 8.02
CA LEU A 75 0.89 -0.07 6.74
C LEU A 75 1.74 0.53 5.62
N VAL A 76 2.14 -0.31 4.67
CA VAL A 76 2.82 0.08 3.44
C VAL A 76 1.88 -0.25 2.29
N ASP A 77 1.05 0.72 1.91
CA ASP A 77 0.26 0.66 0.68
C ASP A 77 1.06 1.33 -0.44
N ALA A 78 1.71 0.52 -1.26
CA ALA A 78 2.76 0.99 -2.14
C ALA A 78 2.24 1.40 -3.53
N GLU A 79 2.81 2.47 -4.07
CA GLU A 79 2.62 2.81 -5.48
C GLU A 79 3.06 1.63 -6.36
N CYS A 80 2.25 1.30 -7.35
CA CYS A 80 2.47 0.15 -8.23
C CYS A 80 2.00 0.45 -9.66
N THR A 81 2.03 -0.55 -10.53
CA THR A 81 1.54 -0.42 -11.91
C THR A 81 0.03 -0.26 -12.04
N HIS A 82 -0.74 -0.57 -10.99
CA HIS A 82 -2.21 -0.53 -11.00
C HIS A 82 -2.87 -1.44 -12.06
N ASP A 83 -2.18 -2.49 -12.52
CA ASP A 83 -2.66 -3.52 -13.45
C ASP A 83 -3.72 -4.45 -12.83
N GLY A 84 -3.85 -4.45 -11.50
CA GLY A 84 -4.95 -5.11 -10.79
C GLY A 84 -6.20 -4.24 -10.60
N SER A 85 -6.08 -2.91 -10.76
CA SER A 85 -7.21 -2.01 -10.52
C SER A 85 -8.17 -1.99 -11.72
N ILE A 86 -9.37 -2.55 -11.56
CA ILE A 86 -10.39 -2.55 -12.63
C ILE A 86 -10.69 -1.11 -13.10
N LYS A 87 -10.83 -0.17 -12.15
CA LYS A 87 -11.06 1.25 -12.47
C LYS A 87 -9.94 1.84 -13.30
N HIS A 88 -8.69 1.45 -13.03
CA HIS A 88 -7.54 1.89 -13.83
C HIS A 88 -7.55 1.24 -15.21
N MET A 89 -7.79 -0.07 -15.30
CA MET A 89 -7.88 -0.81 -16.56
C MET A 89 -8.96 -0.28 -17.49
N LEU A 90 -10.12 0.09 -16.94
CA LEU A 90 -11.23 0.66 -17.72
C LEU A 90 -10.86 1.99 -18.41
N LYS A 91 -9.85 2.74 -17.93
CA LYS A 91 -9.35 3.95 -18.62
C LYS A 91 -8.68 3.65 -19.97
N TYR A 92 -8.30 2.40 -20.19
CA TYR A 92 -7.63 1.93 -21.40
C TYR A 92 -8.54 1.05 -22.26
N LYS A 93 -9.81 0.85 -21.87
CA LYS A 93 -10.77 0.01 -22.60
C LYS A 93 -10.93 0.43 -24.07
N ASP A 94 -10.97 1.74 -24.31
CA ASP A 94 -11.15 2.32 -25.65
C ASP A 94 -9.80 2.67 -26.31
N LYS A 95 -8.68 2.23 -25.75
CA LYS A 95 -7.31 2.43 -26.27
C LYS A 95 -6.73 1.11 -26.73
N ASP A 96 -5.71 1.16 -27.58
CA ASP A 96 -4.98 -0.04 -28.00
C ASP A 96 -4.29 -0.67 -26.78
N TRP A 97 -4.30 -1.99 -26.68
CA TRP A 97 -3.59 -2.74 -25.64
C TRP A 97 -2.08 -2.43 -25.66
N LYS A 98 -1.52 -2.16 -26.84
CA LYS A 98 -0.13 -1.69 -26.99
C LYS A 98 0.13 -0.41 -26.20
N ASP A 99 -0.86 0.46 -26.10
CA ASP A 99 -0.79 1.74 -25.40
C ASP A 99 -0.73 1.54 -23.88
N PHE A 100 -1.36 0.47 -23.37
CA PHE A 100 -1.24 0.03 -21.99
C PHE A 100 0.15 -0.59 -21.73
N GLU A 101 0.58 -1.52 -22.56
CA GLU A 101 1.87 -2.20 -22.42
C GLU A 101 3.05 -1.22 -22.45
N THR A 102 3.06 -0.31 -23.43
CA THR A 102 4.13 0.68 -23.64
C THR A 102 4.13 1.84 -22.64
N LYS A 103 3.09 2.01 -21.81
CA LYS A 103 3.02 3.10 -20.82
C LYS A 103 3.02 2.60 -19.38
N VAL A 104 2.48 1.41 -19.15
CA VAL A 104 2.26 0.85 -17.81
C VAL A 104 3.26 -0.27 -17.51
N LEU A 105 3.56 -1.13 -18.49
CA LEU A 105 4.39 -2.32 -18.30
C LEU A 105 5.83 -2.17 -18.84
N VAL A 106 6.28 -0.92 -18.99
CA VAL A 106 7.63 -0.59 -19.45
C VAL A 106 8.68 -1.13 -18.45
N PRO A 107 9.70 -1.87 -18.90
CA PRO A 107 10.69 -2.50 -18.01
C PRO A 107 11.36 -1.53 -17.04
N GLU A 108 11.77 -0.36 -17.50
CA GLU A 108 12.43 0.66 -16.67
C GLU A 108 11.50 1.18 -15.57
N ARG A 109 10.20 1.33 -15.87
CA ARG A 109 9.18 1.73 -14.90
C ARG A 109 8.91 0.63 -13.88
N LEU A 110 8.82 -0.62 -14.34
CA LEU A 110 8.65 -1.77 -13.44
C LEU A 110 9.81 -1.88 -12.46
N GLN A 111 11.05 -1.72 -12.94
CA GLN A 111 12.24 -1.77 -12.10
C GLN A 111 12.28 -0.63 -11.07
N SER A 112 11.93 0.60 -11.48
CA SER A 112 11.91 1.74 -10.57
C SER A 112 10.83 1.60 -9.50
N LEU A 113 9.64 1.11 -9.87
CA LEU A 113 8.55 0.80 -8.93
C LEU A 113 8.94 -0.31 -7.96
N SER A 114 9.49 -1.42 -8.43
CA SER A 114 9.95 -2.51 -7.55
C SER A 114 11.01 -2.03 -6.55
N LYS A 115 11.97 -1.20 -7.00
CA LYS A 115 12.98 -0.60 -6.11
C LYS A 115 12.34 0.31 -5.06
N LEU A 116 11.42 1.18 -5.46
CA LEU A 116 10.66 2.05 -4.56
C LEU A 116 9.90 1.22 -3.51
N GLN A 117 9.12 0.23 -3.97
CA GLN A 117 8.32 -0.65 -3.12
C GLN A 117 9.16 -1.39 -2.09
N TYR A 118 10.28 -1.97 -2.50
CA TYR A 118 11.20 -2.64 -1.58
C TYR A 118 11.75 -1.67 -0.54
N ASN A 119 12.16 -0.46 -0.94
CA ASN A 119 12.66 0.54 -0.01
C ASN A 119 11.59 1.01 0.98
N LEU A 120 10.35 1.22 0.53
CA LEU A 120 9.21 1.54 1.39
C LEU A 120 8.96 0.44 2.42
N LEU A 121 8.93 -0.82 1.96
CA LEU A 121 8.71 -1.98 2.82
C LEU A 121 9.85 -2.13 3.84
N LYS A 122 11.10 -1.99 3.40
CA LYS A 122 12.30 -2.00 4.24
C LYS A 122 12.25 -0.93 5.33
N ASN A 123 11.90 0.30 4.97
CA ASN A 123 11.78 1.40 5.94
C ASN A 123 10.64 1.17 6.92
N GLY A 124 9.48 0.73 6.43
CA GLY A 124 8.35 0.34 7.28
C GLY A 124 8.74 -0.74 8.28
N PHE A 125 9.51 -1.75 7.84
CA PHE A 125 9.99 -2.82 8.72
C PHE A 125 11.01 -2.32 9.75
N ARG A 126 11.94 -1.43 9.38
CA ARG A 126 12.90 -0.80 10.32
C ARG A 126 12.16 -0.06 11.44
N LEU A 127 11.14 0.72 11.07
CA LEU A 127 10.31 1.48 11.99
C LEU A 127 9.38 0.63 12.86
N LEU A 128 9.14 -0.63 12.49
CA LEU A 128 8.31 -1.54 13.25
C LEU A 128 9.00 -1.97 14.54
N LYS A 129 8.30 -1.91 15.66
CA LYS A 129 8.75 -2.46 16.94
C LYS A 129 8.92 -3.97 16.86
N SER A 130 9.79 -4.48 17.73
CA SER A 130 9.82 -5.91 18.08
C SER A 130 8.41 -6.39 18.48
N GLY A 131 7.94 -7.50 17.92
CA GLY A 131 6.56 -8.00 18.07
C GLY A 131 5.47 -7.19 17.34
N GLY A 132 5.85 -6.12 16.63
CA GLY A 132 4.91 -5.31 15.85
C GLY A 132 4.47 -6.01 14.55
N VAL A 133 3.38 -5.52 13.97
CA VAL A 133 2.83 -6.03 12.70
C VAL A 133 2.89 -4.98 11.60
N LEU A 134 3.47 -5.35 10.46
CA LEU A 134 3.44 -4.59 9.23
C LEU A 134 2.51 -5.26 8.21
N VAL A 135 1.73 -4.46 7.48
CA VAL A 135 0.98 -4.91 6.31
C VAL A 135 1.58 -4.25 5.08
N TYR A 136 1.93 -5.05 4.08
CA TYR A 136 2.30 -4.60 2.74
C TYR A 136 1.16 -4.89 1.77
N SER A 137 0.78 -3.90 0.95
CA SER A 137 -0.24 -4.06 -0.08
C SER A 137 0.12 -3.36 -1.38
N THR A 138 -0.36 -3.93 -2.48
CA THR A 138 -0.38 -3.31 -3.81
C THR A 138 -1.67 -3.67 -4.54
N CYS A 139 -2.06 -2.88 -5.54
CA CYS A 139 -3.11 -3.25 -6.49
C CYS A 139 -2.53 -3.74 -7.84
N SER A 140 -1.40 -4.46 -7.79
CA SER A 140 -0.74 -5.05 -8.96
C SER A 140 -0.90 -6.56 -9.01
N PHE A 141 -1.01 -7.13 -10.22
CA PHE A 141 -0.93 -8.59 -10.39
C PHE A 141 0.51 -9.08 -10.54
N CYS A 142 1.44 -8.19 -10.88
CA CYS A 142 2.84 -8.49 -11.14
C CYS A 142 3.55 -9.15 -9.94
N LYS A 143 4.18 -10.30 -10.18
CA LYS A 143 4.98 -11.02 -9.17
C LYS A 143 6.19 -10.21 -8.67
N ALA A 144 6.84 -9.47 -9.57
CA ALA A 144 8.01 -8.63 -9.26
C ALA A 144 7.69 -7.47 -8.31
N GLN A 145 6.42 -7.08 -8.19
CA GLN A 145 5.94 -6.05 -7.26
C GLN A 145 5.30 -6.64 -6.00
N ASN A 146 5.16 -7.96 -5.92
CA ASN A 146 4.43 -8.64 -4.84
C ASN A 146 5.35 -9.65 -4.13
N GLU A 147 5.35 -10.91 -4.58
CA GLU A 147 6.08 -11.99 -3.91
C GLU A 147 7.59 -11.80 -3.95
N GLU A 148 8.14 -11.19 -4.99
CA GLU A 148 9.59 -10.95 -5.05
C GLU A 148 10.03 -9.89 -4.05
N ILE A 149 9.24 -8.82 -3.88
CA ILE A 149 9.48 -7.78 -2.87
C ILE A 149 9.42 -8.36 -1.45
N VAL A 150 8.39 -9.16 -1.17
CA VAL A 150 8.22 -9.82 0.14
C VAL A 150 9.34 -10.84 0.38
N SER A 151 9.68 -11.66 -0.62
CA SER A 151 10.77 -12.64 -0.53
C SER A 151 12.10 -11.97 -0.23
N GLN A 152 12.37 -10.83 -0.87
CA GLN A 152 13.59 -10.08 -0.65
C GLN A 152 13.66 -9.56 0.79
N LEU A 153 12.57 -9.00 1.32
CA LEU A 153 12.52 -8.57 2.72
C LEU A 153 12.81 -9.73 3.69
N LEU A 154 12.18 -10.89 3.49
CA LEU A 154 12.36 -12.07 4.35
C LEU A 154 13.79 -12.62 4.30
N LYS A 155 14.49 -12.47 3.17
CA LYS A 155 15.91 -12.83 3.04
C LYS A 155 16.83 -11.84 3.75
N ASP A 156 16.54 -10.55 3.59
CA ASP A 156 17.42 -9.47 4.08
C ASP A 156 17.24 -9.22 5.59
N PHE A 157 16.10 -9.60 6.16
CA PHE A 157 15.78 -9.44 7.58
C PHE A 157 15.43 -10.77 8.22
N SER A 158 16.39 -11.38 8.93
CA SER A 158 16.22 -12.64 9.67
C SER A 158 15.04 -12.65 10.65
N ARG A 159 14.68 -11.47 11.18
CA ARG A 159 13.56 -11.27 12.12
C ARG A 159 12.21 -11.10 11.42
N ALA A 160 12.16 -11.00 10.10
CA ALA A 160 10.90 -10.86 9.38
C ALA A 160 10.23 -12.22 9.22
N ARG A 161 8.97 -12.33 9.64
CA ARG A 161 8.16 -13.55 9.43
C ARG A 161 6.79 -13.21 8.88
N LEU A 162 6.29 -14.00 7.93
CA LEU A 162 4.90 -13.89 7.49
C LEU A 162 3.96 -14.45 8.55
N LEU A 163 2.89 -13.72 8.82
CA LEU A 163 1.81 -14.16 9.70
C LEU A 163 0.67 -14.72 8.87
N SER A 164 0.12 -15.85 9.31
CA SER A 164 -1.10 -16.40 8.71
C SER A 164 -2.21 -15.36 8.70
N PRO A 165 -2.96 -15.24 7.58
CA PRO A 165 -4.12 -14.36 7.46
C PRO A 165 -5.04 -14.42 8.69
N PRO A 166 -5.77 -13.35 9.03
CA PRO A 166 -6.82 -13.48 10.04
C PRO A 166 -7.87 -14.51 9.58
N PRO A 167 -8.60 -15.19 10.49
CA PRO A 167 -9.61 -16.22 10.18
C PRO A 167 -10.58 -15.85 9.06
N LEU A 168 -10.99 -14.59 9.00
CA LEU A 168 -11.91 -14.05 7.98
C LEU A 168 -11.33 -14.02 6.56
N LEU A 169 -10.00 -14.09 6.43
CA LEU A 169 -9.27 -14.04 5.16
C LEU A 169 -8.61 -15.37 4.79
N HIS A 170 -8.83 -16.44 5.57
CA HIS A 170 -8.32 -17.76 5.19
C HIS A 170 -9.14 -18.31 4.00
N PRO A 171 -8.48 -18.72 2.90
CA PRO A 171 -9.13 -19.54 1.89
C PRO A 171 -9.47 -20.89 2.52
N SER A 172 -10.75 -21.24 2.56
CA SER A 172 -11.21 -22.54 3.05
C SER A 172 -11.13 -23.55 1.90
N PRO A 173 -10.74 -24.82 2.15
CA PRO A 173 -10.80 -25.86 1.13
C PRO A 173 -12.26 -26.02 0.68
N SER A 174 -12.48 -25.84 -0.62
CA SER A 174 -13.79 -25.79 -1.24
C SER A 174 -14.43 -27.19 -1.29
N ASN A 175 -15.17 -27.54 -0.26
CA ASN A 175 -16.24 -28.52 -0.33
C ASN A 175 -17.50 -27.78 0.09
N ASP A 176 -18.29 -27.28 -0.87
CA ASP A 176 -19.75 -27.41 -0.83
C ASP A 176 -20.44 -26.60 -1.93
N SER A 177 -21.34 -27.32 -2.60
CA SER A 177 -22.29 -26.86 -3.60
C SER A 177 -23.49 -26.17 -2.95
N GLN A 178 -23.33 -25.13 -2.13
CA GLN A 178 -24.47 -24.27 -1.77
C GLN A 178 -23.99 -22.91 -1.27
N GLY A 179 -24.32 -21.86 -2.04
CA GLY A 179 -23.88 -20.48 -1.79
C GLY A 179 -24.36 -19.91 -0.47
N SER A 180 -23.43 -19.69 0.46
CA SER A 180 -23.55 -18.65 1.48
C SER A 180 -22.82 -17.39 1.01
N ALA A 181 -23.40 -16.21 1.31
CA ALA A 181 -22.88 -14.91 0.87
C ALA A 181 -21.43 -14.62 1.32
N ASP A 182 -20.93 -15.34 2.33
CA ASP A 182 -19.57 -15.23 2.89
C ASP A 182 -18.47 -15.79 1.99
N HIS A 183 -18.81 -16.50 0.91
CA HIS A 183 -17.81 -17.03 -0.03
C HIS A 183 -17.47 -16.06 -1.18
N LYS A 184 -18.29 -15.03 -1.40
CA LYS A 184 -18.22 -14.19 -2.61
C LYS A 184 -16.96 -13.31 -2.69
N TYR A 185 -16.31 -13.02 -1.57
CA TYR A 185 -15.19 -12.06 -1.51
C TYR A 185 -13.89 -12.67 -1.00
N ARG A 186 -13.73 -13.99 -1.16
CA ARG A 186 -12.58 -14.70 -0.59
C ARG A 186 -11.32 -14.54 -1.46
N PRO A 187 -10.17 -14.20 -0.86
CA PRO A 187 -8.89 -14.19 -1.56
C PRO A 187 -8.39 -15.61 -1.84
N LYS A 188 -7.49 -15.71 -2.82
CA LYS A 188 -6.61 -16.86 -3.02
C LYS A 188 -5.33 -16.72 -2.20
N MET A 189 -4.64 -17.84 -1.98
CA MET A 189 -3.24 -17.80 -1.58
C MET A 189 -2.36 -17.23 -2.69
N GLY A 190 -1.41 -16.38 -2.32
CA GLY A 190 -0.34 -15.95 -3.20
C GLY A 190 0.69 -17.07 -3.41
N LEU A 191 1.74 -16.77 -4.18
CA LEU A 191 2.79 -17.76 -4.48
C LEU A 191 3.69 -18.06 -3.26
N ILE A 192 3.63 -17.21 -2.24
CA ILE A 192 4.27 -17.44 -0.94
C ILE A 192 3.17 -17.73 0.07
N GLU A 193 3.38 -18.76 0.90
CA GLU A 193 2.45 -19.11 1.96
C GLU A 193 2.15 -17.90 2.86
N ASN A 194 0.91 -17.81 3.36
CA ASN A 194 0.42 -16.72 4.20
C ASN A 194 0.32 -15.33 3.50
N THR A 195 0.51 -15.26 2.18
CA THR A 195 0.18 -14.06 1.38
C THR A 195 -1.16 -14.22 0.66
N LEU A 196 -1.88 -13.13 0.43
CA LEU A 196 -3.22 -13.14 -0.15
C LEU A 196 -3.25 -12.42 -1.50
N ARG A 197 -4.03 -12.96 -2.43
CA ARG A 197 -4.38 -12.32 -3.70
C ARG A 197 -5.88 -12.25 -3.87
N PHE A 198 -6.35 -11.08 -4.28
CA PHE A 198 -7.72 -10.83 -4.70
C PHE A 198 -7.72 -10.60 -6.21
N ASP A 199 -8.77 -11.05 -6.89
CA ASP A 199 -8.94 -10.84 -8.33
C ASP A 199 -10.44 -10.81 -8.72
N PRO A 200 -10.78 -10.24 -9.90
CA PRO A 200 -12.17 -10.10 -10.32
C PRO A 200 -12.90 -11.42 -10.54
N ILE A 201 -12.17 -12.50 -10.81
CA ILE A 201 -12.74 -13.79 -11.18
C ILE A 201 -13.17 -14.55 -9.92
N THR A 202 -12.35 -14.51 -8.87
CA THR A 202 -12.52 -15.39 -7.70
C THR A 202 -12.93 -14.70 -6.44
N SER A 203 -12.42 -13.48 -6.18
CA SER A 203 -12.87 -12.68 -5.05
C SER A 203 -13.92 -11.64 -5.46
N HIS A 204 -14.27 -11.54 -6.74
CA HIS A 204 -15.22 -10.54 -7.26
C HIS A 204 -14.89 -9.10 -6.84
N THR A 205 -13.59 -8.80 -6.66
CA THR A 205 -13.06 -7.47 -6.34
C THR A 205 -12.05 -7.03 -7.40
N SER A 206 -11.58 -5.78 -7.32
CA SER A 206 -10.33 -5.44 -8.01
C SER A 206 -9.15 -6.27 -7.47
N GLY A 207 -8.06 -6.31 -8.26
CA GLY A 207 -6.80 -6.91 -7.88
C GLY A 207 -6.18 -6.24 -6.66
N LEU A 208 -5.80 -7.06 -5.68
CA LEU A 208 -5.11 -6.63 -4.47
C LEU A 208 -4.19 -7.76 -4.01
N PHE A 209 -2.96 -7.42 -3.62
CA PHE A 209 -2.04 -8.31 -2.93
C PHE A 209 -1.86 -7.84 -1.50
N ILE A 210 -1.82 -8.77 -0.54
CA ILE A 210 -1.60 -8.46 0.87
C ILE A 210 -0.58 -9.44 1.47
N ALA A 211 0.43 -8.91 2.13
CA ALA A 211 1.34 -9.66 3.00
C ALA A 211 1.32 -9.06 4.41
N ARG A 212 1.08 -9.90 5.42
CA ARG A 212 1.15 -9.51 6.84
C ARG A 212 2.43 -10.05 7.45
N ILE A 213 3.27 -9.17 7.97
CA ILE A 213 4.64 -9.46 8.39
C ILE A 213 4.79 -9.04 9.86
N THR A 214 5.45 -9.85 10.67
CA THR A 214 5.85 -9.49 12.04
C THR A 214 7.36 -9.31 12.12
N LYS A 215 7.81 -8.42 13.01
CA LYS A 215 9.21 -8.41 13.46
C LYS A 215 9.32 -9.29 14.68
N ASP A 216 9.89 -10.47 14.51
CA ASP A 216 10.04 -11.45 15.56
C ASP A 216 10.84 -10.90 16.75
N PRO A 217 10.32 -11.01 17.98
CA PRO A 217 11.04 -10.56 19.17
C PRO A 217 12.28 -11.39 19.51
N ASN A 218 12.35 -12.65 19.06
CA ASN A 218 13.36 -13.60 19.50
C ASN A 218 14.48 -13.85 18.46
N GLY A 219 14.51 -13.12 17.35
CA GLY A 219 15.61 -13.23 16.40
C GLY A 219 16.79 -12.37 16.82
N ASN A 220 17.97 -12.99 16.92
CA ASN A 220 19.27 -12.32 17.10
C ASN A 220 19.51 -11.26 16.03
#